data_AF-A0A438DL70-F1
#
_entry.id   AF-A0A438DL70-F1
#
_cell.length_a   1.000
_cell.length_b   1.000
_cell.length_c   1.000
_cell.angle_alpha   90.00
_cell.angle_beta   90.00
_cell.angle_gamma   90.00
#
_symmetry.space_group_name_H-M   'P 1'
#
loop_
_entity.id
_entity.type
_entity.pdbx_description
1 polymer ?
#
loop_
_entity_poly.entity_id
_entity_poly.type
_entity_poly.pdbx_seq_one_letter_code
_entity_poly.pdbx_strand_id
1 'polypeptide(L)'
;MMSTVQWLLQISLLLWLSKGLAATQAKPGCQERCGDVDIPYPFGIGSAGCYFDEWFEVTCNNSTDPPKPFLKGVNLEVLNVSLDGTIRVNNPVLLYQNCSGKPSNNTQWWEGGPFSFSNTYTRFTAVGCSALVYFMQDDTVIGGCMTFCKKDATAAKKASCYGLECCQTQVPPGLLSFTANLGTFSDGSADDQEQCKYAFMVDQEWFISNVPDPHTVKDMEYVPAVLDWRIYNATCNCGHNTVCSSTNQGSSVTCDCFQGYEGNPYLPQGCQGTQSTEEC
;
A
#
# COMPACT_ATOMS: atom_id res chain seq x y z
N MET A 1 -35.50 1.58 -41.06
CA MET A 1 -34.85 0.65 -40.11
C MET A 1 -33.40 0.33 -40.46
N MET A 2 -33.02 0.15 -41.75
CA MET A 2 -31.62 -0.14 -42.13
C MET A 2 -30.62 1.01 -41.89
N SER A 3 -31.05 2.28 -42.05
CA SER A 3 -30.15 3.43 -41.90
C SER A 3 -29.69 3.64 -40.43
N THR A 4 -30.59 3.50 -39.45
CA THR A 4 -30.26 3.69 -38.03
C THR A 4 -29.29 2.64 -37.49
N VAL A 5 -29.39 1.40 -37.99
CA VAL A 5 -28.47 0.31 -37.61
C VAL A 5 -27.06 0.57 -38.13
N GLN A 6 -26.95 1.15 -39.33
CA GLN A 6 -25.66 1.49 -39.94
C GLN A 6 -24.96 2.65 -39.22
N TRP A 7 -25.71 3.64 -38.75
CA TRP A 7 -25.20 4.72 -37.89
C TRP A 7 -24.71 4.21 -36.53
N LEU A 8 -25.47 3.32 -35.89
CA LEU A 8 -25.07 2.70 -34.61
C LEU A 8 -23.80 1.84 -34.74
N LEU A 9 -23.67 1.09 -35.85
CA LEU A 9 -22.47 0.31 -36.15
C LEU A 9 -21.24 1.22 -36.35
N GLN A 10 -21.38 2.32 -37.09
CA GLN A 10 -20.28 3.28 -37.29
C GLN A 10 -19.84 3.96 -36.00
N ILE A 11 -20.77 4.36 -35.12
CA ILE A 11 -20.46 4.93 -33.80
C ILE A 11 -19.76 3.90 -32.91
N SER A 12 -20.21 2.64 -32.94
CA SER A 12 -19.55 1.55 -32.19
C SER A 12 -18.13 1.26 -32.69
N LEU A 13 -17.90 1.37 -34.01
CA LEU A 13 -16.58 1.19 -34.63
C LEU A 13 -15.63 2.35 -34.28
N LEU A 14 -16.14 3.58 -34.23
CA LEU A 14 -15.39 4.78 -33.82
C LEU A 14 -15.03 4.74 -32.32
N LEU A 15 -15.92 4.24 -31.46
CA LEU A 15 -15.65 4.02 -30.03
C LEU A 15 -14.65 2.87 -29.77
N TRP A 16 -14.54 1.90 -30.69
CA TRP A 16 -13.50 0.86 -30.62
C TRP A 16 -12.13 1.35 -31.09
N LEU A 17 -12.09 2.31 -32.01
CA LEU A 17 -10.85 2.95 -32.49
C LEU A 17 -10.25 3.96 -31.49
N SER A 18 -11.04 4.44 -30.52
CA SER A 18 -10.58 5.37 -29.47
C SER A 18 -10.06 4.67 -28.21
N LYS A 19 -9.78 3.36 -28.25
CA LYS A 19 -8.84 2.79 -27.27
C LYS A 19 -7.44 3.33 -27.60
N GLY A 20 -7.18 4.57 -27.20
CA GLY A 20 -5.85 5.14 -27.24
C GLY A 20 -4.90 4.15 -26.58
N LEU A 21 -3.75 3.90 -27.21
CA LEU A 21 -2.65 3.24 -26.52
C LEU A 21 -2.42 4.06 -25.25
N ALA A 22 -2.73 3.49 -24.08
CA ALA A 22 -2.34 4.10 -22.83
C ALA A 22 -0.83 4.31 -22.90
N ALA A 23 -0.38 5.56 -22.71
CA ALA A 23 1.03 5.87 -22.77
C ALA A 23 1.74 5.03 -21.70
N THR A 24 2.86 4.40 -22.08
CA THR A 24 3.68 3.63 -21.14
C THR A 24 4.07 4.51 -19.96
N GLN A 25 3.84 3.99 -18.75
CA GLN A 25 4.26 4.65 -17.52
C GLN A 25 5.63 4.15 -17.04
N ALA A 26 6.20 3.15 -17.69
CA ALA A 26 7.57 2.73 -17.43
C ALA A 26 8.56 3.61 -18.21
N LYS A 27 9.82 3.59 -17.81
CA LYS A 27 10.86 4.27 -18.57
C LYS A 27 11.06 3.56 -19.92
N PRO A 28 11.24 4.29 -21.04
CA PRO A 28 11.40 3.68 -22.36
C PRO A 28 12.51 2.62 -22.39
N GLY A 29 12.18 1.43 -22.90
CA GLY A 29 13.10 0.29 -22.98
C GLY A 29 13.15 -0.59 -21.72
N CYS A 30 12.37 -0.26 -20.68
CA CYS A 30 12.26 -1.05 -19.47
C CYS A 30 10.99 -1.90 -19.45
N GLN A 31 11.02 -2.98 -18.67
CA GLN A 31 9.86 -3.85 -18.53
C GLN A 31 8.76 -3.14 -17.73
N GLU A 32 7.56 -3.10 -18.29
CA GLU A 32 6.45 -2.29 -17.77
C GLU A 32 5.58 -3.01 -16.74
N ARG A 33 5.55 -4.34 -16.79
CA ARG A 33 4.66 -5.17 -15.95
C ARG A 33 5.37 -6.39 -15.41
N CYS A 34 4.92 -6.86 -14.24
CA CYS A 34 5.26 -8.16 -13.71
C CYS A 34 3.96 -8.84 -13.25
N GLY A 35 3.59 -9.94 -13.93
CA GLY A 35 2.26 -10.53 -13.79
C GLY A 35 1.19 -9.49 -14.12
N ASP A 36 0.26 -9.30 -13.20
CA ASP A 36 -0.87 -8.37 -13.35
C ASP A 36 -0.58 -6.95 -12.86
N VAL A 37 0.64 -6.65 -12.39
CA VAL A 37 0.98 -5.36 -11.78
C VAL A 37 1.76 -4.49 -12.75
N ASP A 38 1.28 -3.27 -12.98
CA ASP A 38 2.00 -2.21 -13.68
C ASP A 38 3.10 -1.61 -12.78
N ILE A 39 4.30 -1.46 -13.33
CA ILE A 39 5.49 -0.93 -12.65
C ILE A 39 5.93 0.37 -13.34
N PRO A 40 5.38 1.51 -12.91
CA PRO A 40 5.71 2.80 -13.49
C PRO A 40 6.99 3.37 -12.88
N TYR A 41 7.71 4.19 -13.66
CA TYR A 41 8.82 4.99 -13.14
C TYR A 41 8.30 5.95 -12.04
N PRO A 42 8.98 6.14 -10.90
CA PRO A 42 10.38 5.85 -10.58
C PRO A 42 10.70 4.39 -10.26
N PHE A 43 9.69 3.52 -10.09
CA PHE A 43 9.91 2.08 -9.94
C PHE A 43 10.25 1.45 -11.29
N GLY A 44 11.01 0.36 -11.26
CA GLY A 44 11.43 -0.27 -12.51
C GLY A 44 11.98 -1.67 -12.36
N ILE A 45 11.79 -2.45 -13.42
CA ILE A 45 12.36 -3.78 -13.60
C ILE A 45 13.43 -3.69 -14.69
N GLY A 46 14.59 -4.28 -14.45
CA GLY A 46 15.66 -4.40 -15.45
C GLY A 46 17.01 -3.91 -14.93
N SER A 47 17.86 -3.46 -15.86
CA SER A 47 19.20 -2.97 -15.55
C SER A 47 19.17 -1.58 -14.89
N ALA A 48 20.31 -1.20 -14.29
CA ALA A 48 20.56 0.15 -13.80
C ALA A 48 20.12 1.18 -14.85
N GLY A 49 19.22 2.08 -14.45
CA GLY A 49 18.59 3.06 -15.31
C GLY A 49 17.09 2.88 -15.50
N CYS A 50 16.51 1.71 -15.23
CA CYS A 50 15.06 1.49 -15.31
C CYS A 50 14.25 2.00 -14.11
N TYR A 51 14.91 2.14 -12.97
CA TYR A 51 14.39 2.66 -11.72
C TYR A 51 15.18 3.92 -11.33
N PHE A 52 14.64 4.73 -10.42
CA PHE A 52 15.29 5.95 -9.94
C PHE A 52 16.58 5.65 -9.18
N ASP A 53 16.50 4.81 -8.15
CA ASP A 53 17.63 4.27 -7.40
C ASP A 53 17.30 2.84 -6.90
N GLU A 54 18.23 2.23 -6.17
CA GLU A 54 18.12 0.84 -5.71
C GLU A 54 16.90 0.57 -4.79
N TRP A 55 16.35 1.59 -4.12
CA TRP A 55 15.13 1.43 -3.32
C TRP A 55 13.89 1.26 -4.19
N PHE A 56 13.91 1.79 -5.41
CA PHE A 56 12.82 1.71 -6.39
C PHE A 56 12.98 0.51 -7.35
N GLU A 57 14.01 -0.32 -7.18
CA GLU A 57 14.19 -1.55 -7.96
C GLU A 57 13.11 -2.58 -7.60
N VAL A 58 12.38 -3.03 -8.63
CA VAL A 58 11.41 -4.12 -8.53
C VAL A 58 11.99 -5.36 -9.21
N THR A 59 11.98 -6.48 -8.49
CA THR A 59 12.34 -7.78 -9.04
C THR A 59 11.08 -8.57 -9.37
N CYS A 60 11.08 -9.27 -10.50
CA CYS A 60 9.93 -10.09 -10.91
C CYS A 60 10.24 -11.57 -10.64
N ASN A 61 9.55 -12.17 -9.67
CA ASN A 61 9.68 -13.58 -9.35
C ASN A 61 8.88 -14.42 -10.34
N ASN A 62 9.57 -15.01 -11.30
CA ASN A 62 8.98 -15.87 -12.34
C ASN A 62 8.78 -17.32 -11.89
N SER A 63 9.06 -17.65 -10.62
CA SER A 63 8.84 -19.01 -10.08
C SER A 63 7.37 -19.24 -9.69
N THR A 64 6.54 -18.20 -9.71
CA THR A 64 5.09 -18.26 -9.48
C THR A 64 4.34 -18.00 -10.77
N ASP A 65 3.11 -18.48 -10.85
CA ASP A 65 2.19 -18.22 -11.96
C ASP A 65 0.90 -17.57 -11.43
N PRO A 66 0.61 -16.29 -11.72
CA PRO A 66 1.46 -15.37 -12.50
C PRO A 66 2.75 -14.96 -11.75
N PRO A 67 3.75 -14.39 -12.45
CA PRO A 67 4.93 -13.82 -11.83
C PRO A 67 4.58 -12.72 -10.82
N LYS A 68 5.31 -12.66 -9.71
CA LYS A 68 5.03 -11.71 -8.62
C LYS A 68 6.14 -10.65 -8.49
N PRO A 69 5.81 -9.35 -8.49
CA PRO A 69 6.79 -8.29 -8.27
C PRO A 69 7.15 -8.14 -6.79
N PHE A 70 8.42 -7.86 -6.50
CA PHE A 70 8.91 -7.58 -5.14
C PHE A 70 9.78 -6.32 -5.13
N LEU A 71 9.52 -5.40 -4.20
CA LEU A 71 10.44 -4.30 -3.89
C LEU A 71 11.72 -4.88 -3.30
N LYS A 72 12.83 -4.72 -4.00
CA LYS A 72 14.09 -5.35 -3.61
C LYS A 72 14.61 -4.84 -2.27
N GLY A 73 14.52 -3.53 -2.03
CA GLY A 73 15.05 -2.88 -0.83
C GLY A 73 14.37 -3.30 0.48
N VAL A 74 13.10 -3.72 0.43
CA VAL A 74 12.31 -4.12 1.61
C VAL A 74 11.80 -5.55 1.56
N ASN A 75 12.00 -6.25 0.43
CA ASN A 75 11.56 -7.61 0.16
C ASN A 75 10.05 -7.84 0.40
N LEU A 76 9.21 -6.92 -0.08
CA LEU A 76 7.75 -7.04 -0.02
C LEU A 76 7.16 -7.17 -1.41
N GLU A 77 6.17 -8.05 -1.57
CA GLU A 77 5.43 -8.21 -2.82
C GLU A 77 4.65 -6.92 -3.12
N VAL A 78 4.76 -6.40 -4.34
CA VAL A 78 4.03 -5.21 -4.79
C VAL A 78 2.66 -5.64 -5.31
N LEU A 79 1.62 -5.00 -4.80
CA LEU A 79 0.24 -5.26 -5.23
C LEU A 79 -0.25 -4.17 -6.19
N ASN A 80 0.16 -2.92 -5.97
CA ASN A 80 -0.16 -1.80 -6.83
C ASN A 80 0.79 -0.61 -6.55
N VAL A 81 1.10 0.16 -7.58
CA VAL A 81 1.85 1.42 -7.47
C VAL A 81 0.94 2.57 -7.88
N SER A 82 0.86 3.61 -7.06
CA SER A 82 0.25 4.88 -7.41
C SER A 82 1.32 5.97 -7.54
N LEU A 83 1.22 6.74 -8.62
CA LEU A 83 2.10 7.89 -8.86
C LEU A 83 1.79 9.08 -7.94
N ASP A 84 0.67 9.04 -7.21
CA ASP A 84 0.30 10.03 -6.19
C ASP A 84 1.08 9.82 -4.86
N GLY A 85 2.18 9.08 -4.89
CA GLY A 85 3.07 8.89 -3.74
C GLY A 85 2.70 7.73 -2.81
N THR A 86 1.94 6.74 -3.28
CA THR A 86 1.64 5.52 -2.49
C THR A 86 1.98 4.23 -3.23
N ILE A 87 2.30 3.18 -2.47
CA ILE A 87 2.52 1.83 -2.97
C ILE A 87 1.85 0.84 -2.03
N ARG A 88 1.03 -0.06 -2.59
CA ARG A 88 0.37 -1.12 -1.84
C ARG A 88 1.23 -2.37 -1.93
N VAL A 89 1.54 -2.96 -0.77
CA VAL A 89 2.42 -4.11 -0.61
C VAL A 89 1.75 -5.23 0.17
N ASN A 90 2.17 -6.47 -0.04
CA ASN A 90 1.73 -7.61 0.75
C ASN A 90 2.59 -7.71 2.02
N ASN A 91 2.09 -7.22 3.14
CA ASN A 91 2.82 -7.04 4.38
C ASN A 91 2.57 -8.20 5.36
N PRO A 92 3.59 -8.72 6.06
CA PRO A 92 3.41 -9.86 6.95
C PRO A 92 2.50 -9.55 8.14
N VAL A 93 1.73 -10.56 8.56
CA VAL A 93 1.05 -10.55 9.86
C VAL A 93 2.10 -10.81 10.96
N LEU A 94 2.08 -10.00 12.02
CA LEU A 94 3.09 -9.95 13.06
C LEU A 94 2.56 -10.44 14.41
N LEU A 95 3.46 -10.55 15.39
CA LEU A 95 3.15 -10.65 16.81
C LEU A 95 2.20 -11.79 17.24
N TYR A 96 2.34 -12.96 16.63
CA TYR A 96 1.60 -14.13 17.08
C TYR A 96 1.97 -14.55 18.52
N GLN A 97 0.97 -14.66 19.38
CA GLN A 97 1.05 -15.24 20.72
C GLN A 97 -0.01 -16.32 20.85
N ASN A 98 0.37 -17.51 21.34
CA ASN A 98 -0.51 -18.68 21.47
C ASN A 98 -1.18 -19.11 20.15
N CYS A 99 -0.49 -18.91 19.02
CA CYS A 99 -0.94 -19.34 17.70
C CYS A 99 -0.04 -20.48 17.22
N SER A 100 -0.58 -21.70 17.17
CA SER A 100 0.17 -22.91 16.81
C SER A 100 0.86 -22.78 15.45
N GLY A 101 2.16 -23.03 15.41
CA GLY A 101 2.95 -23.05 14.18
C GLY A 101 3.21 -21.68 13.54
N LYS A 102 2.90 -20.58 14.23
CA LYS A 102 3.11 -19.22 13.71
C LYS A 102 4.35 -18.57 14.35
N PRO A 103 5.33 -18.10 13.55
CA PRO A 103 6.49 -17.41 14.08
C PRO A 103 6.11 -15.99 14.53
N SER A 104 6.67 -15.53 15.64
CA SER A 104 6.51 -14.13 16.06
C SER A 104 7.66 -13.29 15.49
N ASN A 105 7.40 -12.48 14.47
CA ASN A 105 8.22 -11.31 14.18
C ASN A 105 7.55 -10.07 14.80
N ASN A 106 8.33 -9.23 15.45
CA ASN A 106 7.87 -8.05 16.16
C ASN A 106 8.45 -6.74 15.62
N THR A 107 9.39 -6.80 14.68
CA THR A 107 10.08 -5.62 14.16
C THR A 107 9.93 -5.53 12.65
N GLN A 108 9.66 -4.32 12.16
CA GLN A 108 9.87 -3.96 10.76
C GLN A 108 10.74 -2.71 10.70
N TRP A 109 11.74 -2.75 9.82
CA TRP A 109 12.79 -1.75 9.78
C TRP A 109 13.22 -1.48 8.34
N TRP A 110 12.95 -0.26 7.88
CA TRP A 110 13.38 0.22 6.56
C TRP A 110 14.11 1.56 6.66
N GLU A 111 14.93 1.75 7.70
CA GLU A 111 15.64 3.01 7.89
C GLU A 111 16.53 3.36 6.70
N GLY A 112 16.53 4.66 6.36
CA GLY A 112 17.24 5.21 5.22
C GLY A 112 16.55 5.00 3.87
N GLY A 113 15.43 4.26 3.83
CA GLY A 113 14.62 4.05 2.64
C GLY A 113 13.54 5.13 2.44
N PRO A 114 12.99 5.24 1.22
CA PRO A 114 12.00 6.27 0.88
C PRO A 114 10.58 5.96 1.36
N PHE A 115 10.37 4.84 2.07
CA PHE A 115 9.06 4.26 2.36
C PHE A 115 8.66 4.43 3.82
N SER A 116 7.46 4.94 4.08
CA SER A 116 6.84 4.97 5.41
C SER A 116 5.43 4.40 5.36
N PHE A 117 4.93 3.81 6.44
CA PHE A 117 3.51 3.43 6.47
C PHE A 117 2.60 4.65 6.32
N SER A 118 1.62 4.54 5.43
CA SER A 118 0.68 5.63 5.19
C SER A 118 -0.23 5.85 6.39
N ASN A 119 -0.14 7.00 7.04
CA ASN A 119 -1.01 7.35 8.16
C ASN A 119 -2.48 7.51 7.74
N THR A 120 -2.70 7.79 6.45
CA THR A 120 -4.05 7.91 5.87
C THR A 120 -4.70 6.54 5.73
N TYR A 121 -4.03 5.61 5.05
CA TYR A 121 -4.65 4.36 4.60
C TYR A 121 -4.35 3.15 5.50
N THR A 122 -3.19 3.12 6.15
CA THR A 122 -2.78 1.97 6.97
C THR A 122 -3.24 2.12 8.42
N ARG A 123 -3.71 1.00 9.00
CA ARG A 123 -4.00 0.87 10.43
C ARG A 123 -3.18 -0.24 11.04
N PHE A 124 -2.67 0.01 12.24
CA PHE A 124 -2.14 -1.04 13.09
C PHE A 124 -3.32 -1.72 13.79
N THR A 125 -3.51 -3.00 13.50
CA THR A 125 -4.66 -3.80 13.93
C THR A 125 -4.19 -4.92 14.84
N ALA A 126 -4.89 -5.14 15.93
CA ALA A 126 -4.69 -6.29 16.80
C ALA A 126 -5.98 -7.09 16.95
N VAL A 127 -5.84 -8.41 16.97
CA VAL A 127 -6.96 -9.35 17.10
C VAL A 127 -6.62 -10.34 18.22
N GLY A 128 -7.65 -10.68 19.00
CA GLY A 128 -7.54 -11.56 20.15
C GLY A 128 -8.14 -10.92 21.39
N CYS A 129 -8.14 -11.68 22.47
CA CYS A 129 -8.81 -11.32 23.72
C CYS A 129 -7.82 -10.81 24.76
N SER A 130 -8.18 -9.78 25.54
CA SER A 130 -7.33 -9.26 26.62
C SER A 130 -5.89 -8.98 26.17
N ALA A 131 -5.72 -8.28 25.05
CA ALA A 131 -4.44 -7.97 24.44
C ALA A 131 -4.15 -6.47 24.55
N LEU A 132 -2.96 -6.11 25.04
CA LEU A 132 -2.42 -4.75 24.97
C LEU A 132 -1.36 -4.74 23.88
N VAL A 133 -1.60 -4.05 22.77
CA VAL A 133 -0.66 -4.02 21.65
C VAL A 133 -0.21 -2.59 21.39
N TYR A 134 1.10 -2.38 21.35
CA TYR A 134 1.68 -1.08 21.13
C TYR A 134 2.95 -1.19 20.30
N PHE A 135 3.29 -0.15 19.57
CA PHE A 135 4.52 -0.08 18.81
C PHE A 135 5.37 1.10 19.26
N MET A 136 6.67 0.89 19.20
CA MET A 136 7.69 1.79 19.70
C MET A 136 8.66 2.16 18.59
N GLN A 137 9.20 3.37 18.69
CA GLN A 137 10.33 3.87 17.92
C GLN A 137 11.29 4.53 18.92
N ASP A 138 12.58 4.21 18.85
CA ASP A 138 13.61 4.71 19.77
C ASP A 138 13.21 4.62 21.26
N ASP A 139 12.80 3.41 21.67
CA ASP A 139 12.31 3.08 23.03
C ASP A 139 11.10 3.90 23.53
N THR A 140 10.46 4.66 22.64
CA THR A 140 9.29 5.48 22.95
C THR A 140 8.04 4.85 22.36
N VAL A 141 7.00 4.71 23.18
CA VAL A 141 5.68 4.27 22.71
C VAL A 141 5.07 5.38 21.86
N ILE A 142 4.80 5.09 20.59
CA ILE A 142 4.29 6.06 19.61
C ILE A 142 2.85 5.75 19.15
N GLY A 143 2.33 4.58 19.52
CA GLY A 143 0.95 4.21 19.25
C GLY A 143 0.61 2.82 19.76
N GLY A 144 -0.68 2.54 19.89
CA GLY A 144 -1.17 1.24 20.34
C GLY A 144 -2.67 1.24 20.57
N CYS A 145 -3.21 0.07 20.84
CA CYS A 145 -4.59 -0.13 21.25
C CYS A 145 -4.70 -1.38 22.13
N MET A 146 -5.87 -1.58 22.74
CA MET A 146 -6.15 -2.76 23.54
C MET A 146 -7.46 -3.42 23.13
N THR A 147 -7.53 -4.75 23.29
CA THR A 147 -8.72 -5.55 23.05
C THR A 147 -9.25 -6.11 24.37
N PHE A 148 -10.57 -6.08 24.50
CA PHE A 148 -11.33 -6.65 25.61
C PHE A 148 -12.12 -7.86 25.14
N CYS A 149 -12.38 -8.76 26.07
CA CYS A 149 -13.16 -9.95 25.85
C CYS A 149 -14.66 -9.66 25.92
N LYS A 150 -15.45 -10.35 25.11
CA LYS A 150 -16.91 -10.23 25.18
C LYS A 150 -17.58 -11.59 25.28
N LYS A 151 -18.32 -11.78 26.37
CA LYS A 151 -19.25 -12.91 26.50
C LYS A 151 -20.51 -12.62 25.67
N ASP A 152 -20.87 -13.52 24.77
CA ASP A 152 -22.17 -13.59 24.08
C ASP A 152 -22.55 -12.49 23.08
N ALA A 153 -21.60 -11.83 22.42
CA ALA A 153 -21.93 -11.06 21.21
C ALA A 153 -20.99 -11.35 20.06
N THR A 154 -21.54 -11.24 18.85
CA THR A 154 -20.74 -11.31 17.63
C THR A 154 -19.75 -10.15 17.61
N ALA A 155 -18.49 -10.46 17.90
CA ALA A 155 -17.35 -9.60 17.68
C ALA A 155 -17.32 -9.10 16.23
N ALA A 156 -16.82 -7.87 16.06
CA ALA A 156 -16.45 -7.24 14.79
C ALA A 156 -17.20 -7.72 13.53
N LYS A 157 -18.54 -7.62 13.48
CA LYS A 157 -19.25 -7.83 12.21
C LYS A 157 -18.88 -6.72 11.23
N LYS A 158 -18.36 -7.08 10.06
CA LYS A 158 -17.88 -6.17 9.01
C LYS A 158 -16.59 -5.42 9.37
N ALA A 159 -15.58 -6.14 9.88
CA ALA A 159 -14.25 -5.57 10.14
C ALA A 159 -14.22 -4.38 11.12
N SER A 160 -15.25 -4.20 11.94
CA SER A 160 -15.30 -3.09 12.90
C SER A 160 -14.44 -3.39 14.13
N CYS A 161 -13.26 -2.79 14.22
CA CYS A 161 -12.29 -3.01 15.29
C CYS A 161 -12.23 -1.83 16.27
N TYR A 162 -13.14 -1.83 17.25
CA TYR A 162 -13.30 -0.73 18.22
C TYR A 162 -12.98 -1.14 19.67
N GLY A 163 -12.23 -2.24 19.87
CA GLY A 163 -11.72 -2.67 21.17
C GLY A 163 -12.35 -3.95 21.73
N LEU A 164 -13.34 -4.56 21.07
CA LEU A 164 -13.90 -5.85 21.47
C LEU A 164 -13.35 -6.95 20.56
N GLU A 165 -12.45 -7.78 21.09
CA GLU A 165 -11.67 -8.82 20.38
C GLU A 165 -10.84 -8.37 19.17
N CYS A 166 -11.03 -7.14 18.70
CA CYS A 166 -10.22 -6.48 17.70
C CYS A 166 -10.11 -4.98 18.00
N CYS A 167 -8.93 -4.41 17.85
CA CYS A 167 -8.68 -2.98 17.96
C CYS A 167 -7.80 -2.47 16.84
N GLN A 168 -7.96 -1.19 16.50
CA GLN A 168 -7.16 -0.50 15.50
C GLN A 168 -6.68 0.84 16.02
N THR A 169 -5.49 1.24 15.59
CA THR A 169 -4.98 2.61 15.75
C THR A 169 -4.38 3.11 14.44
N GLN A 170 -4.39 4.43 14.27
CA GLN A 170 -3.64 5.08 13.20
C GLN A 170 -2.13 4.94 13.47
N VAL A 171 -1.37 4.87 12.38
CA VAL A 171 0.10 4.98 12.43
C VAL A 171 0.50 6.45 12.37
N PRO A 172 1.55 6.89 13.08
CA PRO A 172 2.09 8.23 12.95
C PRO A 172 2.57 8.52 11.52
N PRO A 173 2.50 9.78 11.04
CA PRO A 173 3.10 10.16 9.77
C PRO A 173 4.61 9.89 9.75
N GLY A 174 5.13 9.33 8.66
CA GLY A 174 6.56 9.09 8.49
C GLY A 174 7.10 7.89 9.29
N LEU A 175 6.25 6.93 9.68
CA LEU A 175 6.68 5.71 10.38
C LEU A 175 7.52 4.81 9.44
N LEU A 176 8.85 4.86 9.57
CA LEU A 176 9.83 4.07 8.78
C LEU A 176 10.22 2.73 9.44
N SER A 177 10.26 2.72 10.77
CA SER A 177 10.67 1.58 11.58
C SER A 177 9.85 1.54 12.85
N PHE A 178 9.55 0.33 13.32
CA PHE A 178 8.91 0.13 14.61
C PHE A 178 9.19 -1.25 15.19
N THR A 179 9.14 -1.33 16.52
CA THR A 179 9.03 -2.60 17.24
C THR A 179 7.65 -2.65 17.87
N ALA A 180 6.84 -3.61 17.46
CA ALA A 180 5.55 -3.88 18.06
C ALA A 180 5.70 -4.83 19.25
N ASN A 181 4.83 -4.69 20.23
CA ASN A 181 4.81 -5.46 21.45
C ASN A 181 3.39 -5.90 21.74
N LEU A 182 3.26 -7.11 22.25
CA LEU A 182 1.99 -7.70 22.64
C LEU A 182 2.08 -8.11 24.10
N GLY A 183 1.35 -7.40 24.94
CA GLY A 183 1.11 -7.72 26.33
C GLY A 183 -0.26 -8.35 26.52
N THR A 184 -0.45 -8.97 27.68
CA THR A 184 -1.75 -9.48 28.13
C THR A 184 -2.12 -8.80 29.45
N PHE A 185 -3.41 -8.63 29.68
CA PHE A 185 -3.93 -8.11 30.95
C PHE A 185 -5.14 -8.95 31.38
N SER A 186 -5.54 -8.85 32.65
CA SER A 186 -6.80 -9.46 33.09
C SER A 186 -7.90 -8.43 32.97
N ASP A 187 -8.95 -8.74 32.21
CA ASP A 187 -10.14 -7.91 32.09
C ASP A 187 -11.33 -8.42 32.93
N GLY A 188 -11.09 -9.42 33.79
CA GLY A 188 -12.12 -10.06 34.62
C GLY A 188 -12.89 -11.19 33.92
N SER A 189 -12.57 -11.52 32.67
CA SER A 189 -12.96 -12.79 32.06
C SER A 189 -12.13 -13.95 32.64
N ALA A 190 -12.73 -15.14 32.72
CA ALA A 190 -12.10 -16.35 33.27
C ALA A 190 -11.49 -17.25 32.18
N ASP A 191 -11.72 -16.90 30.92
CA ASP A 191 -11.14 -17.53 29.73
C ASP A 191 -9.92 -16.66 29.32
N ASP A 192 -9.22 -16.91 28.21
CA ASP A 192 -8.44 -15.85 27.50
C ASP A 192 -6.92 -15.73 27.73
N GLN A 193 -6.26 -16.57 28.54
CA GLN A 193 -4.79 -16.63 28.55
C GLN A 193 -4.20 -17.46 27.40
N GLU A 194 -4.95 -18.41 26.82
CA GLU A 194 -4.44 -19.32 25.76
C GLU A 194 -5.01 -19.04 24.36
N GLN A 195 -5.87 -18.04 24.19
CA GLN A 195 -6.36 -17.69 22.86
C GLN A 195 -5.25 -17.07 22.00
N CYS A 196 -5.27 -17.37 20.71
CA CYS A 196 -4.36 -16.82 19.72
C CYS A 196 -4.55 -15.31 19.59
N LYS A 197 -3.47 -14.55 19.77
CA LYS A 197 -3.42 -13.08 19.68
C LYS A 197 -2.37 -12.71 18.65
N TYR A 198 -2.63 -11.68 17.86
CA TYR A 198 -1.71 -11.26 16.79
C TYR A 198 -2.01 -9.83 16.38
N ALA A 199 -1.07 -9.21 15.68
CA ALA A 199 -1.20 -7.84 15.22
C ALA A 199 -0.55 -7.62 13.87
N PHE A 200 -1.00 -6.64 13.11
CA PHE A 200 -0.55 -6.45 11.74
C PHE A 200 -0.84 -5.03 11.25
N MET A 201 -0.08 -4.58 10.25
CA MET A 201 -0.38 -3.36 9.50
C MET A 201 -1.26 -3.73 8.31
N VAL A 202 -2.39 -3.04 8.13
CA VAL A 202 -3.33 -3.33 7.04
C VAL A 202 -3.88 -2.06 6.40
N ASP A 203 -4.10 -2.13 5.10
CA ASP A 203 -4.93 -1.20 4.34
C ASP A 203 -6.38 -1.28 4.85
N GLN A 204 -6.86 -0.16 5.39
CA GLN A 204 -8.17 -0.10 6.03
C GLN A 204 -9.32 -0.39 5.06
N GLU A 205 -9.24 0.08 3.82
CA GLU A 205 -10.32 -0.11 2.85
C GLU A 205 -10.38 -1.56 2.38
N TRP A 206 -9.21 -2.16 2.15
CA TRP A 206 -9.12 -3.59 1.84
C TRP A 206 -9.66 -4.43 3.00
N PHE A 207 -9.28 -4.10 4.24
CA PHE A 207 -9.69 -4.84 5.43
C PHE A 207 -11.21 -4.82 5.61
N ILE A 208 -11.85 -3.65 5.50
CA ILE A 208 -13.31 -3.51 5.59
C ILE A 208 -14.02 -4.31 4.50
N SER A 209 -13.45 -4.33 3.28
CA SER A 209 -14.10 -4.92 2.11
C SER A 209 -13.93 -6.44 2.03
N ASN A 210 -12.80 -6.97 2.50
CA ASN A 210 -12.39 -8.36 2.26
C ASN A 210 -12.33 -9.22 3.53
N VAL A 211 -12.34 -8.62 4.73
CA VAL A 211 -12.23 -9.36 6.00
C VAL A 211 -13.52 -9.20 6.81
N PRO A 212 -14.53 -10.06 6.58
CA PRO A 212 -15.80 -9.98 7.32
C PRO A 212 -15.64 -10.32 8.81
N ASP A 213 -14.69 -11.21 9.13
CA ASP A 213 -14.32 -11.64 10.48
C ASP A 213 -12.80 -11.46 10.67
N PRO A 214 -12.35 -10.53 11.53
CA PRO A 214 -10.93 -10.32 11.80
C PRO A 214 -10.19 -11.56 12.27
N HIS A 215 -10.85 -12.51 12.93
CA HIS A 215 -10.21 -13.72 13.47
C HIS A 215 -9.64 -14.64 12.40
N THR A 216 -10.09 -14.52 11.14
CA THR A 216 -9.57 -15.33 10.02
C THR A 216 -8.19 -14.86 9.54
N VAL A 217 -7.76 -13.65 9.92
CA VAL A 217 -6.45 -13.12 9.48
C VAL A 217 -5.29 -13.93 10.06
N LYS A 218 -5.48 -14.64 11.19
CA LYS A 218 -4.46 -15.54 11.76
C LYS A 218 -4.00 -16.62 10.78
N ASP A 219 -4.86 -17.03 9.86
CA ASP A 219 -4.59 -18.07 8.88
C ASP A 219 -3.88 -17.48 7.65
N MET A 220 -3.92 -16.16 7.48
CA MET A 220 -3.19 -15.42 6.46
C MET A 220 -1.74 -15.21 6.92
N GLU A 221 -0.78 -15.37 6.02
CA GLU A 221 0.62 -15.04 6.30
C GLU A 221 0.90 -13.54 6.06
N TYR A 222 0.23 -12.97 5.06
CA TYR A 222 0.40 -11.59 4.63
C TYR A 222 -0.97 -10.95 4.36
N VAL A 223 -1.05 -9.64 4.55
CA VAL A 223 -2.20 -8.80 4.23
C VAL A 223 -1.75 -7.51 3.55
N PRO A 224 -2.55 -6.91 2.68
CA PRO A 224 -2.20 -5.64 2.05
C PRO A 224 -1.98 -4.52 3.05
N ALA A 225 -0.91 -3.75 2.87
CA ALA A 225 -0.66 -2.48 3.57
C ALA A 225 -0.26 -1.41 2.55
N VAL A 226 -0.47 -0.13 2.90
CA VAL A 226 -0.11 1.00 2.05
C VAL A 226 1.07 1.74 2.66
N LEU A 227 2.10 1.93 1.84
CA LEU A 227 3.26 2.76 2.15
C LEU A 227 3.17 4.05 1.35
N ASP A 228 3.50 5.16 1.98
CA ASP A 228 3.86 6.39 1.28
C ASP A 228 5.30 6.28 0.79
N TRP A 229 5.59 6.81 -0.40
CA TRP A 229 6.94 6.89 -0.94
C TRP A 229 7.25 8.29 -1.42
N ARG A 230 8.52 8.69 -1.32
CA ARG A 230 9.01 9.96 -1.86
C ARG A 230 10.40 9.82 -2.45
N ILE A 231 10.74 10.67 -3.40
CA ILE A 231 12.09 10.72 -3.94
C ILE A 231 12.91 11.70 -3.08
N TYR A 232 13.91 11.19 -2.37
CA TYR A 232 14.81 12.01 -1.54
C TYR A 232 16.07 12.42 -2.31
N ASN A 233 16.71 13.52 -1.88
CA ASN A 233 17.98 14.00 -2.44
C ASN A 233 17.97 14.24 -3.97
N ALA A 234 16.81 14.57 -4.52
CA ALA A 234 16.63 14.85 -5.95
C ALA A 234 16.39 16.34 -6.20
N THR A 235 16.79 16.81 -7.38
CA THR A 235 16.36 18.09 -7.91
C THR A 235 14.99 17.94 -8.58
N CYS A 236 14.26 19.06 -8.71
CA CYS A 236 13.00 19.10 -9.48
C CYS A 236 13.26 18.79 -10.96
N ASN A 237 13.28 17.51 -11.31
CA ASN A 237 13.47 17.02 -12.67
C ASN A 237 12.23 16.25 -13.15
N CYS A 238 11.06 16.90 -13.01
CA CYS A 238 9.79 16.38 -13.47
C CYS A 238 9.64 16.57 -14.98
N GLY A 239 8.75 15.78 -15.59
CA GLY A 239 8.45 15.82 -17.01
C GLY A 239 7.69 17.06 -17.47
N HIS A 240 7.38 17.10 -18.77
CA HIS A 240 6.54 18.17 -19.33
C HIS A 240 5.11 18.18 -18.75
N ASN A 241 4.51 19.36 -18.66
CA ASN A 241 3.14 19.57 -18.12
C ASN A 241 2.95 19.05 -16.69
N THR A 242 3.97 19.24 -15.85
CA THR A 242 3.96 18.85 -14.44
C THR A 242 4.24 20.02 -13.53
N VAL A 243 3.81 19.90 -12.28
CA VAL A 243 4.26 20.71 -11.16
C VAL A 243 5.23 19.90 -10.31
N CYS A 244 6.31 20.54 -9.88
CA CYS A 244 7.24 19.96 -8.92
C CYS A 244 7.03 20.60 -7.55
N SER A 245 6.83 19.77 -6.54
CA SER A 245 6.79 20.17 -5.14
C SER A 245 8.03 19.64 -4.42
N SER A 246 8.68 20.46 -3.60
CA SER A 246 9.80 20.01 -2.77
C SER A 246 9.66 20.46 -1.31
N THR A 247 10.00 19.58 -0.37
CA THR A 247 10.04 19.91 1.07
C THR A 247 11.44 20.36 1.48
N ASN A 248 11.54 21.35 2.37
CA ASN A 248 12.79 21.80 3.02
C ASN A 248 14.00 21.88 2.09
N GLN A 249 13.98 22.79 1.10
CA GLN A 249 15.12 23.03 0.19
C GLN A 249 15.62 21.77 -0.57
N GLY A 250 14.72 20.84 -0.95
CA GLY A 250 15.07 19.68 -1.80
C GLY A 250 15.25 18.35 -1.05
N SER A 251 14.82 18.26 0.22
CA SER A 251 14.88 17.00 0.99
C SER A 251 14.06 15.88 0.34
N SER A 252 12.86 16.17 -0.16
CA SER A 252 12.05 15.26 -0.97
C SER A 252 11.37 15.98 -2.12
N VAL A 253 11.15 15.27 -3.23
CA VAL A 253 10.53 15.77 -4.46
C VAL A 253 9.31 14.93 -4.83
N THR A 254 8.24 15.62 -5.21
CA THR A 254 7.02 15.06 -5.78
C THR A 254 6.75 15.76 -7.12
N CYS A 255 6.33 14.97 -8.11
CA CYS A 255 5.96 15.47 -9.43
C CYS A 255 4.50 15.11 -9.67
N ASP A 256 3.68 16.10 -10.03
CA ASP A 256 2.25 15.89 -10.30
C ASP A 256 1.91 16.43 -11.68
N CYS A 257 0.98 15.79 -12.39
CA CYS A 257 0.46 16.34 -13.64
C CYS A 257 -0.32 17.64 -13.38
N PHE A 258 -0.30 18.57 -14.33
CA PHE A 258 -1.26 19.67 -14.30
C PHE A 258 -2.71 19.15 -14.40
N GLN A 259 -3.65 19.93 -13.88
CA GLN A 259 -5.07 19.60 -13.97
C GLN A 259 -5.49 19.42 -15.45
N GLY A 260 -6.14 18.29 -15.75
CA GLY A 260 -6.55 17.92 -17.11
C GLY A 260 -5.47 17.22 -17.95
N TYR A 261 -4.29 16.95 -17.37
CA TYR A 261 -3.23 16.15 -17.99
C TYR A 261 -3.09 14.81 -17.27
N GLU A 262 -2.80 13.75 -18.03
CA GLU A 262 -2.61 12.39 -17.52
C GLU A 262 -1.28 11.81 -18.03
N GLY A 263 -0.69 10.88 -17.28
CA GLY A 263 0.56 10.23 -17.68
C GLY A 263 1.46 9.97 -16.49
N ASN A 264 2.76 9.91 -16.75
CA ASN A 264 3.75 9.75 -15.69
C ASN A 264 4.57 11.04 -15.53
N PRO A 265 4.37 11.81 -14.45
CA PRO A 265 5.03 13.09 -14.24
C PRO A 265 6.54 12.95 -13.96
N TYR A 266 7.03 11.74 -13.68
CA TYR A 266 8.45 11.46 -13.41
C TYR A 266 9.25 11.11 -14.68
N LEU A 267 8.59 10.94 -15.83
CA LEU A 267 9.26 10.67 -17.11
C LEU A 267 9.51 11.96 -17.89
N PRO A 268 10.53 12.05 -18.76
CA PRO A 268 10.83 13.27 -19.51
C PRO A 268 9.66 13.80 -20.34
N GLN A 269 8.88 12.91 -20.97
CA GLN A 269 7.68 13.28 -21.73
C GLN A 269 6.55 13.81 -20.83
N GLY A 270 6.61 13.53 -19.53
CA GLY A 270 5.66 13.97 -18.52
C GLY A 270 4.22 13.56 -18.82
N CYS A 271 3.32 14.52 -18.63
CA CYS A 271 1.88 14.32 -18.76
C CYS A 271 1.35 14.87 -20.08
N GLN A 272 0.36 14.17 -20.63
CA GLN A 272 -0.25 14.43 -21.92
C GLN A 272 -1.73 14.73 -21.71
N GLY A 273 -2.24 15.72 -22.43
CA GLY A 273 -3.62 16.17 -22.29
C GLY A 273 -3.88 17.38 -23.16
N THR A 274 -5.15 17.75 -23.23
CA THR A 274 -5.58 19.00 -23.86
C THR A 274 -6.19 19.87 -22.77
N GLN A 275 -5.63 21.06 -22.56
CA GLN A 275 -6.27 22.08 -21.73
C GLN A 275 -7.60 22.44 -22.41
N SER A 276 -8.73 21.98 -21.87
CA SER A 276 -10.04 22.42 -22.36
C SER A 276 -10.16 23.91 -22.06
N THR A 277 -10.14 24.73 -23.10
CA THR A 277 -10.43 26.17 -23.00
C THR A 277 -11.93 26.40 -22.79
N GLU A 278 -12.51 25.83 -21.74
CA GLU A 278 -13.90 26.06 -21.33
C GLU A 278 -13.97 26.61 -19.91
N GLU A 279 -13.24 27.69 -19.63
CA GLU A 279 -13.62 28.66 -18.60
C GLU A 279 -13.27 30.08 -19.08
N CYS A 280 -14.25 30.73 -19.72
CA CYS A 280 -14.38 32.18 -19.86
C CYS A 280 -15.82 32.56 -19.53
#